data_AF-A0A6A8AZA8-F1
#
_entry.id   AF-A0A6A8AZA8-F1
#
_cell.length_a   1.000
_cell.length_b   1.000
_cell.length_c   1.000
_cell.angle_alpha   90.00
_cell.angle_beta   90.00
_cell.angle_gamma   90.00
#
_symmetry.space_group_name_H-M   'P 1'
#
loop_
_entity.id
_entity.type
_entity.pdbx_description
1 polymer ?
#
loop_
_entity_poly.entity_id
_entity_poly.type
_entity_poly.pdbx_seq_one_letter_code
_entity_poly.pdbx_strand_id
1 'polypeptide(L)'
;MKGSIVYFEEAKPENMDIVLDLVKEKAQEKGIKHVVVASTRGTTGVKAAEAFKGTGIQIVVVTHQIGPRGPELLPENEEKIKAAGGKIVTCTH
;
A
#
# COMPACT_ATOMS: atom_id res chain seq x y z
N MET A 1 17.76 21.09 -3.77
CA MET A 1 17.77 19.71 -3.25
C MET A 1 17.97 18.74 -4.41
N LYS A 2 18.71 17.65 -4.22
CA LYS A 2 18.80 16.55 -5.18
C LYS A 2 17.74 15.49 -4.82
N GLY A 3 17.14 14.86 -5.82
CA GLY A 3 16.24 13.72 -5.66
C GLY A 3 16.68 12.57 -6.55
N SER A 4 16.38 11.34 -6.14
CA SER A 4 16.56 10.14 -6.94
C SER A 4 15.23 9.74 -7.57
N ILE A 5 15.32 9.10 -8.74
CA ILE A 5 14.20 8.46 -9.43
C ILE A 5 14.71 7.11 -9.93
N VAL A 6 13.88 6.08 -9.77
CA VAL A 6 14.18 4.72 -10.23
C VAL A 6 13.20 4.38 -11.35
N TYR A 7 13.72 3.92 -12.48
CA TYR A 7 12.93 3.45 -13.62
C TYR A 7 13.04 1.93 -13.69
N PHE A 8 11.89 1.27 -13.83
CA PHE A 8 11.82 -0.16 -14.10
C PHE A 8 11.57 -0.36 -15.60
N GLU A 9 12.32 -1.25 -16.24
CA GLU A 9 12.14 -1.56 -17.66
C GLU A 9 10.80 -2.26 -17.93
N GLU A 10 10.37 -3.11 -17.01
CA GLU A 10 9.16 -3.93 -17.14
C GLU A 10 8.34 -3.90 -15.85
N ALA A 11 7.02 -4.00 -15.97
CA ALA A 11 6.12 -4.13 -14.82
C ALA A 11 6.14 -5.58 -14.30
N LYS A 12 6.89 -5.81 -13.22
CA LYS A 12 7.06 -7.13 -12.62
C LYS A 12 6.59 -7.19 -11.17
N PRO A 13 6.05 -8.33 -10.70
CA PRO A 13 5.68 -8.50 -9.29
C PRO A 13 6.83 -8.23 -8.32
N GLU A 14 8.08 -8.53 -8.71
CA GLU A 14 9.28 -8.35 -7.89
C GLU A 14 9.60 -6.87 -7.66
N ASN A 15 9.16 -5.97 -8.55
CA ASN A 15 9.37 -4.53 -8.39
C ASN A 15 8.63 -3.99 -7.16
N MET A 16 7.57 -4.66 -6.71
CA MET A 16 6.74 -4.21 -5.61
C MET A 16 7.55 -4.02 -4.32
N ASP A 17 8.40 -5.00 -3.99
CA ASP A 17 9.17 -4.96 -2.75
C ASP A 17 10.20 -3.80 -2.80
N ILE A 18 10.82 -3.59 -3.97
CA ILE A 18 11.71 -2.44 -4.23
C ILE A 18 10.95 -1.11 -4.09
N VAL A 19 9.74 -1.00 -4.66
CA VAL A 19 8.91 0.21 -4.55
C VAL A 19 8.58 0.52 -3.09
N LEU A 20 8.21 -0.48 -2.29
CA LEU A 20 7.88 -0.27 -0.87
C LEU A 20 9.08 0.25 -0.08
N ASP A 21 10.28 -0.27 -0.33
CA ASP A 21 11.49 0.20 0.36
C ASP A 21 11.88 1.62 -0.05
N LEU A 22 11.83 1.94 -1.35
CA LEU A 22 12.07 3.29 -1.86
C LEU A 22 11.07 4.30 -1.27
N VAL A 23 9.79 3.95 -1.20
CA VAL A 23 8.75 4.82 -0.63
C VAL A 23 8.95 5.00 0.86
N LYS A 24 9.33 3.95 1.59
CA LYS A 24 9.59 3.99 3.03
C LYS A 24 10.76 4.91 3.36
N GLU A 25 11.89 4.74 2.69
CA GLU A 25 13.06 5.61 2.81
C GLU A 25 12.66 7.07 2.55
N LYS A 26 11.96 7.31 1.44
CA LYS A 26 11.58 8.66 1.04
C LYS A 26 10.57 9.32 1.98
N ALA A 27 9.64 8.53 2.51
CA ALA A 27 8.66 8.99 3.46
C ALA A 27 9.31 9.37 4.80
N GLN A 28 10.28 8.57 5.28
CA GLN A 28 11.05 8.88 6.48
C GLN A 28 11.91 10.14 6.29
N GLU A 29 12.64 10.26 5.18
CA GLU A 29 13.47 11.43 4.85
C GLU A 29 12.64 12.72 4.84
N LYS A 30 11.42 12.66 4.30
CA LYS A 30 10.53 13.82 4.15
C LYS A 30 9.57 14.04 5.32
N GLY A 31 9.61 13.20 6.35
CA GLY A 31 8.67 13.27 7.48
C GLY A 31 7.20 13.05 7.08
N ILE A 32 6.95 12.29 6.01
CA ILE A 32 5.61 11.93 5.55
C ILE A 32 4.99 10.94 6.54
N LYS A 33 3.77 11.22 6.98
CA LYS A 33 3.06 10.42 7.98
C LYS A 33 2.06 9.43 7.40
N HIS A 34 1.67 9.58 6.14
CA HIS A 34 0.65 8.77 5.50
C HIS A 34 1.10 8.34 4.11
N VAL A 35 0.91 7.07 3.77
CA VAL A 35 1.13 6.52 2.43
C VAL A 35 -0.16 5.86 1.97
N VAL A 36 -0.64 6.25 0.79
CA VAL A 36 -1.87 5.74 0.18
C VAL A 36 -1.50 4.67 -0.83
N VAL A 37 -2.15 3.50 -0.75
CA VAL A 37 -1.83 2.33 -1.56
C VAL A 37 -3.11 1.79 -2.20
N ALA A 38 -3.16 1.73 -3.53
CA ALA A 38 -4.26 1.08 -4.23
C ALA A 38 -4.14 -0.46 -4.12
N SER A 39 -5.24 -1.14 -3.78
CA SER A 39 -5.27 -2.60 -3.74
C SER A 39 -6.67 -3.16 -3.96
N THR A 40 -6.89 -3.80 -5.11
CA THR A 40 -8.19 -4.41 -5.46
C THR A 40 -8.54 -5.58 -4.55
N ARG A 41 -7.70 -6.62 -4.52
CA ARG A 41 -7.93 -7.85 -3.73
C ARG A 41 -7.30 -7.82 -2.34
N GLY A 42 -6.57 -6.76 -2.01
CA GLY A 42 -5.90 -6.56 -0.73
C GLY A 42 -4.46 -7.07 -0.64
N THR A 43 -3.94 -7.85 -1.60
CA THR A 43 -2.59 -8.42 -1.54
C THR A 43 -1.49 -7.36 -1.44
N THR A 44 -1.57 -6.31 -2.26
CA THR A 44 -0.70 -5.12 -2.18
C THR A 44 -0.84 -4.39 -0.85
N GLY A 45 -2.07 -4.28 -0.35
CA GLY A 45 -2.39 -3.64 0.92
C GLY A 45 -1.75 -4.36 2.11
N VAL A 46 -1.82 -5.69 2.14
CA VAL A 46 -1.18 -6.53 3.17
C VAL A 46 0.32 -6.30 3.17
N LYS A 47 0.98 -6.48 2.01
CA LYS A 47 2.43 -6.27 1.88
C LYS A 47 2.86 -4.88 2.34
N ALA A 48 2.13 -3.84 1.94
CA ALA A 48 2.43 -2.47 2.34
C ALA A 48 2.26 -2.24 3.85
N ALA A 49 1.14 -2.70 4.43
CA ALA A 49 0.88 -2.55 5.86
C ALA A 49 1.94 -3.27 6.71
N GLU A 50 2.34 -4.48 6.30
CA GLU A 50 3.42 -5.24 6.96
C GLU A 50 4.78 -4.56 6.82
N ALA A 51 5.15 -4.12 5.61
CA ALA A 51 6.44 -3.49 5.36
C ALA A 51 6.65 -2.18 6.13
N PHE A 52 5.57 -1.47 6.43
CA PHE A 52 5.60 -0.19 7.14
C PHE A 52 5.26 -0.32 8.64
N LYS A 53 5.02 -1.54 9.13
CA LYS A 53 4.72 -1.79 10.54
C LYS A 53 5.85 -1.28 11.43
N GLY A 54 5.51 -0.52 12.47
CA GLY A 54 6.48 0.05 13.41
C GLY A 54 7.28 1.26 12.89
N THR A 55 7.10 1.68 11.64
CA THR A 55 7.79 2.87 11.09
C THR A 55 7.18 4.20 11.56
N GLY A 56 5.99 4.17 12.15
CA GLY A 56 5.20 5.36 12.49
C GLY A 56 4.47 5.99 11.31
N ILE A 57 4.60 5.43 10.11
CA ILE A 57 3.89 5.85 8.89
C ILE A 57 2.58 5.07 8.80
N GLN A 58 1.46 5.78 8.67
CA GLN A 58 0.14 5.17 8.49
C GLN A 58 -0.07 4.75 7.04
N ILE A 59 -0.27 3.45 6.81
CA ILE A 59 -0.74 2.94 5.52
C ILE A 59 -2.26 3.09 5.40
N VAL A 60 -2.69 3.66 4.29
CA VAL A 60 -4.10 3.78 3.89
C VAL A 60 -4.30 3.01 2.60
N VAL A 61 -4.95 1.85 2.68
CA VAL A 61 -5.26 0.98 1.55
C VAL A 61 -6.57 1.43 0.93
N VAL A 62 -6.54 1.83 -0.34
CA VAL A 62 -7.74 2.16 -1.12
C VAL A 62 -8.13 0.95 -1.94
N THR A 63 -9.31 0.40 -1.68
CA THR A 63 -9.82 -0.76 -2.39
C THR A 63 -10.70 -0.35 -3.55
N HIS A 64 -10.97 -1.29 -4.45
CA HIS A 64 -11.94 -1.05 -5.51
C HIS A 64 -13.35 -0.84 -4.92
N GLN A 65 -14.16 -0.02 -5.59
CA GLN A 65 -15.55 0.22 -5.23
C GLN A 65 -16.38 -1.08 -5.24
N ILE A 66 -17.40 -1.15 -4.39
CA ILE A 66 -18.31 -2.31 -4.35
C ILE A 66 -19.29 -2.19 -5.52
N GLY A 67 -19.15 -3.08 -6.50
CA GLY A 67 -20.03 -3.17 -7.66
C GLY A 67 -21.09 -4.27 -7.53
N PRO A 68 -21.87 -4.54 -8.59
CA PRO A 68 -22.89 -5.60 -8.62
C PRO A 68 -22.36 -7.02 -8.36
N ARG A 69 -21.05 -7.23 -8.56
CA ARG A 69 -20.35 -8.49 -8.27
C ARG A 69 -19.95 -8.65 -6.81
N GLY A 70 -20.29 -7.67 -5.96
CA GLY A 70 -19.90 -7.64 -4.55
C GLY A 70 -18.50 -7.06 -4.33
N PRO A 71 -17.99 -7.14 -3.08
CA PRO A 71 -16.67 -6.66 -2.73
C PRO A 71 -15.57 -7.53 -3.35
N GLU A 72 -14.52 -6.88 -3.87
CA GLU A 72 -13.32 -7.59 -4.42
C GLU A 72 -12.22 -7.78 -3.37
N LEU A 73 -12.25 -7.02 -2.28
CA LEU A 73 -11.34 -7.20 -1.16
C LEU A 73 -11.63 -8.56 -0.51
N LEU A 74 -10.60 -9.40 -0.42
CA LEU A 74 -10.71 -10.68 0.25
C LEU A 74 -10.74 -10.48 1.78
N PRO A 75 -11.68 -11.10 2.52
CA PRO A 75 -11.78 -10.95 3.97
C PRO A 75 -10.48 -11.27 4.72
N GLU A 76 -9.75 -12.29 4.30
CA GLU A 76 -8.45 -12.65 4.88
C GLU A 76 -7.42 -11.52 4.74
N ASN A 77 -7.42 -10.82 3.60
CA ASN A 77 -6.50 -9.69 3.40
C ASN A 77 -6.97 -8.46 4.18
N GLU A 78 -8.27 -8.25 4.31
CA GLU A 78 -8.83 -7.20 5.18
C GLU A 78 -8.35 -7.34 6.62
N GLU A 79 -8.46 -8.56 7.17
CA GLU A 79 -8.00 -8.89 8.52
C GLU A 79 -6.49 -8.68 8.68
N LYS A 80 -5.68 -9.16 7.74
CA LYS A 80 -4.22 -8.97 7.75
C LYS A 80 -3.83 -7.50 7.70
N ILE A 81 -4.47 -6.69 6.84
CA ILE A 81 -4.22 -5.25 6.75
C ILE A 81 -4.52 -4.58 8.10
N LYS A 82 -5.68 -4.87 8.68
CA LYS A 82 -6.09 -4.31 9.98
C LYS A 82 -5.15 -4.75 11.11
N ALA A 83 -4.75 -6.03 11.14
CA ALA A 83 -3.82 -6.58 12.13
C ALA A 83 -2.40 -5.97 12.03
N ALA A 84 -2.00 -5.56 10.82
CA ALA A 84 -0.75 -4.81 10.61
C ALA A 84 -0.88 -3.31 10.95
N GLY A 85 -2.07 -2.81 11.29
CA GLY A 85 -2.33 -1.40 11.63
C GLY A 85 -2.68 -0.53 10.42
N GLY A 86 -2.92 -1.13 9.25
CA GLY A 86 -3.38 -0.43 8.05
C GLY A 86 -4.84 0.04 8.18
N LYS A 87 -5.15 1.18 7.57
CA LYS A 87 -6.53 1.66 7.38
C LYS A 87 -7.02 1.30 5.99
N ILE A 88 -8.32 1.08 5.85
CA ILE A 88 -8.95 0.72 4.57
C ILE A 88 -9.97 1.79 4.21
N VAL A 89 -9.95 2.21 2.95
CA VAL A 89 -10.93 3.11 2.34
C VAL A 89 -11.54 2.43 1.13
N THR A 90 -12.86 2.39 1.10
CA THR A 90 -13.63 1.86 -0.04
C THR A 90 -14.64 2.92 -0.45
N CYS A 91 -14.49 3.49 -1.64
CA CYS A 91 -15.36 4.52 -2.19
C CYS A 91 -15.44 4.40 -3.72
N THR A 92 -16.33 5.18 -4.35
CA THR A 92 -16.39 5.32 -5.81
C THR A 92 -15.11 5.99 -6.34
N HIS A 93 -14.69 5.62 -7.56
CA HIS A 93 -13.58 6.25 -8.26
C HIS A 93 -13.93 7.63 -8.81
#